data_AF-A0A971X358-F1
#
_entry.id   AF-A0A971X358-F1
#
_cell.length_a   1.000
_cell.length_b   1.000
_cell.length_c   1.000
_cell.angle_alpha   90.00
_cell.angle_beta   90.00
_cell.angle_gamma   90.00
#
_symmetry.space_group_name_H-M   'P 1'
#
loop_
_entity.id
_entity.type
_entity.pdbx_description
1 polymer ?
#
loop_
_entity_poly.entity_id
_entity_poly.type
_entity_poly.pdbx_seq_one_letter_code
_entity_poly.pdbx_strand_id
1 'polypeptide(L)' 'MKGTEKIKIPPRQKQIDDKNRRFYVMAPSSVKLALEKEAFNRGTDLWTLGGQVLCQWIAAGFPDQIVSRDPETAEE' A
#
# COMPACT_ATOMS: atom_id res chain seq x y z
N MET A 1 2.69 -26.55 -48.15
CA MET A 1 2.87 -25.16 -47.68
C MET A 1 2.09 -25.00 -46.37
N LYS A 2 2.75 -25.07 -45.22
CA LYS A 2 2.08 -24.88 -43.92
C LYS A 2 1.95 -23.38 -43.67
N GLY A 3 0.70 -22.92 -43.58
CA GLY A 3 0.34 -21.52 -43.39
C GLY A 3 0.96 -20.96 -42.12
N THR A 4 1.45 -19.74 -42.21
CA THR A 4 1.95 -18.93 -41.10
C THR A 4 0.80 -18.66 -40.14
N GLU A 5 0.73 -19.43 -39.07
CA GLU A 5 -0.16 -19.18 -37.94
C GLU A 5 0.27 -17.85 -37.32
N LYS A 6 -0.46 -16.77 -37.65
CA LYS A 6 -0.23 -15.46 -37.06
C LYS A 6 -0.39 -15.63 -35.55
N ILE A 7 0.70 -15.47 -34.80
CA ILE A 7 0.66 -15.38 -33.34
C ILE A 7 -0.29 -14.22 -33.01
N LYS A 8 -1.53 -14.57 -32.64
CA LYS A 8 -2.59 -13.61 -32.32
C LYS A 8 -2.30 -13.11 -30.92
N ILE A 9 -1.34 -12.20 -30.79
CA ILE A 9 -1.05 -11.54 -29.51
C ILE A 9 -2.36 -10.88 -29.05
N PRO A 10 -2.92 -11.27 -27.90
CA PRO A 10 -4.16 -10.67 -27.44
C PRO A 10 -3.95 -9.17 -27.23
N PRO A 11 -4.91 -8.32 -27.63
CA PRO A 11 -4.78 -6.88 -27.50
C PRO A 11 -4.54 -6.53 -26.03
N ARG A 12 -3.62 -5.59 -25.78
CA ARG A 12 -3.33 -5.08 -24.43
C ARG A 12 -4.65 -4.59 -23.82
N GLN A 13 -5.10 -5.27 -22.76
CA GLN A 13 -6.35 -4.94 -22.10
C GLN A 13 -6.24 -3.54 -21.49
N LYS A 14 -7.17 -2.65 -21.85
CA LYS A 14 -7.25 -1.27 -21.34
C LYS A 14 -7.74 -1.18 -19.89
N GLN A 15 -8.24 -2.27 -19.33
CA GLN A 15 -8.71 -2.31 -17.95
C GLN A 15 -7.51 -2.51 -17.02
N ILE A 16 -6.93 -1.39 -16.59
CA ILE A 16 -6.22 -1.35 -15.31
C ILE A 16 -7.33 -1.34 -14.26
N ASP A 17 -7.81 -2.53 -13.91
CA ASP A 17 -8.74 -2.67 -12.82
C ASP A 17 -7.99 -2.30 -11.53
N ASP A 18 -8.30 -1.13 -10.96
CA ASP A 18 -7.70 -0.65 -9.71
C ASP A 18 -8.35 -1.37 -8.52
N LYS A 19 -8.10 -2.68 -8.50
CA LYS A 19 -8.60 -3.55 -7.45
C LYS A 19 -7.84 -3.26 -6.17
N ASN A 20 -8.57 -3.26 -5.05
CA ASN A 20 -7.94 -3.29 -3.73
C ASN A 20 -6.93 -4.45 -3.65
N ARG A 21 -5.66 -4.11 -3.45
CA ARG A 21 -4.57 -5.06 -3.22
C ARG A 21 -4.13 -5.00 -1.78
N ARG A 22 -3.96 -6.17 -1.17
CA ARG A 22 -3.31 -6.28 0.14
C ARG A 22 -1.81 -6.27 -0.06
N PHE A 23 -1.13 -5.39 0.65
CA PHE A 23 0.33 -5.41 0.77
C PHE A 23 0.69 -5.31 2.25
N TYR A 24 1.83 -5.89 2.63
CA TYR A 24 2.27 -5.95 4.01
C TYR A 24 3.19 -4.77 4.30
N VAL A 25 3.00 -4.15 5.46
CA VAL A 25 3.81 -3.05 5.96
C VAL A 25 4.44 -3.44 7.29
N MET A 26 5.71 -3.09 7.46
CA MET A 26 6.44 -3.25 8.72
C MET A 26 6.31 -1.97 9.52
N ALA A 27 5.96 -2.08 10.80
CA ALA A 27 5.90 -0.97 11.74
C ALA A 27 6.18 -1.49 13.17
N PRO A 28 6.62 -0.62 14.10
CA PRO A 28 6.69 -0.97 15.51
C PRO A 28 5.33 -1.46 16.04
N SER A 29 5.36 -2.41 16.98
CA SER A 29 4.14 -2.98 17.58
C SER A 29 3.22 -1.92 18.20
N SER A 30 3.80 -0.84 18.75
CA SER A 30 3.06 0.30 19.29
C SER A 30 2.23 1.03 18.24
N VAL A 31 2.75 1.17 17.02
CA VAL A 31 2.05 1.81 15.90
C VAL A 31 0.88 0.95 15.44
N LYS A 32 1.09 -0.37 15.32
CA LYS A 32 0.01 -1.32 15.00
C LYS A 32 -1.11 -1.25 16.04
N LEU A 33 -0.78 -1.25 17.33
CA LEU A 33 -1.76 -1.16 18.41
C LEU A 33 -2.54 0.15 18.37
N ALA A 34 -1.88 1.28 18.09
CA ALA A 34 -2.53 2.57 17.94
C ALA A 34 -3.54 2.57 16.78
N LEU A 35 -3.16 1.99 15.64
CA LEU A 35 -4.05 1.83 14.48
C LEU A 35 -5.24 0.91 14.76
N GLU A 36 -5.04 -0.20 15.49
CA GLU A 36 -6.13 -1.11 15.87
C GLU A 36 -7.15 -0.43 16.79
N LYS A 37 -6.68 0.35 17.78
CA LYS A 37 -7.55 1.16 18.65
C LYS A 37 -8.35 2.18 17.85
N GLU A 38 -7.72 2.85 16.89
CA GLU A 38 -8.39 3.84 16.06
C GLU A 38 -9.42 3.20 15.12
N ALA A 39 -9.11 2.04 14.55
CA ALA A 39 -10.05 1.28 13.74
C ALA A 39 -11.29 0.89 14.55
N PHE A 40 -11.08 0.40 15.79
CA PHE A 40 -12.17 0.08 16.71
C PHE A 40 -13.03 1.31 17.03
N ASN A 41 -12.43 2.44 17.38
CA ASN A 41 -13.14 3.68 17.70
C ASN A 41 -14.00 4.18 16.53
N ARG A 42 -13.55 3.94 15.29
CA ARG A 42 -14.26 4.33 14.06
C ARG A 42 -15.25 3.29 13.56
N GLY A 43 -15.36 2.13 14.22
CA GLY A 43 -16.21 1.03 13.77
C GLY A 43 -15.80 0.45 12.43
N THR A 44 -14.49 0.45 12.12
CA THR A 44 -13.92 -0.11 10.88
C THR A 44 -12.84 -1.14 11.20
N ASP A 45 -12.37 -1.86 10.19
CA ASP A 45 -11.26 -2.81 10.34
C ASP A 45 -9.91 -2.15 10.03
N LEU A 46 -8.85 -2.77 10.56
CA LEU A 46 -7.48 -2.27 10.41
C LEU A 46 -7.04 -2.14 8.94
N TRP A 47 -7.48 -3.03 8.05
CA TRP A 47 -7.09 -2.99 6.64
C TRP A 47 -7.72 -1.81 5.92
N THR A 48 -9.00 -1.56 6.17
CA THR A 48 -9.71 -0.42 5.60
C THR A 48 -9.11 0.90 6.08
N LEU A 49 -8.89 1.03 7.40
CA LEU A 49 -8.28 2.25 7.95
C LEU A 49 -6.85 2.45 7.45
N GLY A 50 -6.02 1.40 7.47
CA GLY A 50 -4.64 1.46 7.01
C GLY A 50 -4.54 1.86 5.52
N GLY A 51 -5.42 1.30 4.69
CA GLY A 51 -5.52 1.68 3.28
C GLY A 51 -5.87 3.17 3.10
N GLN A 52 -6.85 3.67 3.85
CA GLN A 52 -7.22 5.09 3.79
C GLN A 52 -6.08 6.02 4.22
N VAL A 53 -5.37 5.68 5.31
CA VAL A 53 -4.21 6.45 5.79
C VAL A 53 -3.12 6.51 4.71
N LEU A 54 -2.79 5.38 4.09
CA LEU A 54 -1.77 5.33 3.05
C LEU A 54 -2.20 6.07 1.77
N CYS A 55 -3.47 5.95 1.36
CA CYS A 55 -4.00 6.71 0.22
C CYS A 55 -3.94 8.21 0.48
N GLN A 56 -4.32 8.68 1.68
CA GLN A 56 -4.24 10.09 2.04
C GLN A 56 -2.79 10.58 2.09
N TRP A 57 -1.89 9.77 2.63
CA TRP A 57 -0.47 10.09 2.67
C TRP A 57 0.11 10.24 1.25
N ILE A 58 -0.20 9.31 0.34
CA ILE A 58 0.23 9.40 -1.07
C ILE A 58 -0.40 10.61 -1.77
N ALA A 59 -1.69 10.88 -1.53
CA ALA A 59 -2.40 12.01 -2.14
C ALA A 59 -1.86 13.37 -1.66
N ALA A 60 -1.36 13.45 -0.43
CA ALA A 60 -0.72 14.65 0.12
C ALA A 60 0.69 14.89 -0.43
N GLY A 61 1.26 13.94 -1.18
CA GLY A 61 2.64 13.95 -1.66
C GLY A 61 3.57 13.20 -0.70
N PHE A 62 4.55 12.49 -1.25
CA PHE A 62 5.61 11.88 -0.45
C PHE A 62 6.54 12.98 0.09
N PRO A 63 6.94 12.94 1.37
CA PRO A 63 7.97 13.84 1.87
C PRO A 63 9.30 13.55 1.15
N ASP A 64 9.98 14.60 0.69
CA ASP A 64 11.30 14.49 0.02
C ASP A 64 12.36 13.85 0.92
N GLN A 65 12.18 13.92 2.24
CA GLN A 65 12.99 13.23 3.23
C GLN A 65 12.11 12.32 4.08
N ILE A 66 12.24 11.01 3.87
CA ILE A 66 11.78 10.01 4.83
C ILE A 66 12.92 9.88 5.85
N VAL A 67 12.80 10.57 6.98
CA VAL A 67 13.72 10.37 8.10
C VAL A 67 13.39 9.02 8.71
N SER A 68 14.11 7.97 8.31
CA SER A 68 14.14 6.72 9.05
C SER A 68 14.74 7.06 10.41
N ARG A 69 13.91 7.09 11.45
CA ARG A 69 14.40 7.17 12.82
C ARG A 69 15.00 5.80 13.12
N ASP A 70 16.27 5.64 12.78
CA ASP A 70 17.04 4.47 13.18
C ASP A 70 17.01 4.43 14.72
N PRO A 71 16.64 3.30 15.33
CA PRO A 71 16.59 3.18 16.79
C PRO A 71 17.97 3.28 17.47
N GLU A 72 19.06 3.41 16.71
CA GLU A 72 20.44 3.39 17.21
C GLU A 72 20.99 4.76 17.64
N THR A 73 20.27 5.87 17.42
CA THR A 73 20.76 7.24 17.74
C THR A 73 19.94 8.00 18.79
N ALA A 74 19.13 7.30 19.59
CA ALA A 74 18.38 7.91 20.69
C ALA A 74 19.11 7.85 22.05
N GLU A 75 20.45 7.90 22.06
CA GLU A 75 21.26 8.11 23.26
C GLU A 75 22.39 9.10 22.97
N GLU A 76 22.14 10.39 23.24
CA GLU A 76 23.07 11.32 23.93
C GLU A 76 22.31 12.53 24.48
#